data_AF-X1CSG1-F1
#
_entry.id   AF-X1CSG1-F1
#
_cell.length_a   1.000
_cell.length_b   1.000
_cell.length_c   1.000
_cell.angle_alpha   90.00
_cell.angle_beta   90.00
_cell.angle_gamma   90.00
#
_symmetry.space_group_name_H-M   'P 1'
#
loop_
_entity.id
_entity.type
_entity.pdbx_description
1 polymer ?
#
loop_
_entity_poly.entity_id
_entity_poly.type
_entity_poly.pdbx_seq_one_letter_code
_entity_poly.pdbx_strand_id
1 'polypeptide(L)'
;TAEQLQKQVQEQIRKYTLFGNEEIVFDYCTFEGAAASSDKRAVLEAVTTRRISDACLAVARQAKLDLIGIEPAILPVMKLIYDELAAESAGASMLLALDSVSGCVGVFEDGLPRFCQNLSIGVKRLSAGEDNFAQLMDQIKPVLQFA
;
A
#
# COMPACT_ATOMS: atom_id res chain seq x y z
N THR A 1 3.12 7.51 -23.56
CA THR A 1 4.47 7.87 -23.05
C THR A 1 4.44 7.90 -21.53
N ALA A 2 5.60 7.89 -20.85
CA ALA A 2 5.66 7.95 -19.37
C ALA A 2 4.93 9.19 -18.81
N GLU A 3 5.05 10.35 -19.48
CA GLU A 3 4.32 11.57 -19.11
C GLU A 3 2.80 11.44 -19.22
N GLN A 4 2.31 10.73 -20.24
CA GLN A 4 0.87 10.48 -20.39
C GLN A 4 0.33 9.58 -19.26
N LEU A 5 1.10 8.56 -18.87
CA LEU A 5 0.73 7.67 -17.77
C LEU A 5 0.71 8.42 -16.43
N GLN A 6 1.73 9.25 -16.16
CA GLN A 6 1.78 10.07 -14.95
C GLN A 6 0.57 11.02 -14.85
N LYS A 7 0.17 11.67 -15.95
CA LYS A 7 -1.03 12.52 -15.98
C LYS A 7 -2.31 11.72 -15.69
N GLN A 8 -2.46 10.54 -16.28
CA GLN A 8 -3.62 9.67 -16.02
C GLN A 8 -3.69 9.22 -14.56
N VAL A 9 -2.57 8.79 -13.98
CA VAL A 9 -2.48 8.44 -12.56
C VAL A 9 -2.86 9.65 -11.69
N GLN A 10 -2.32 10.84 -11.98
CA GLN A 10 -2.66 12.06 -11.26
C GLN A 10 -4.17 12.38 -11.34
N GLU A 11 -4.79 12.23 -12.51
CA GLU A 11 -6.22 12.44 -12.70
C GLU A 11 -7.07 11.40 -11.95
N GLN A 12 -6.63 10.15 -11.86
CA GLN A 12 -7.29 9.13 -11.04
C GLN A 12 -7.17 9.46 -9.55
N ILE A 13 -5.97 9.85 -9.10
CA ILE A 13 -5.73 10.19 -7.70
C ILE A 13 -6.67 11.33 -7.24
N ARG A 14 -6.86 12.34 -8.08
CA ARG A 14 -7.77 13.47 -7.82
C ARG A 14 -9.23 13.06 -7.64
N LYS A 15 -9.64 11.88 -8.12
CA LYS A 15 -11.00 11.37 -7.89
C LYS A 15 -11.19 10.80 -6.50
N TYR A 16 -10.12 10.39 -5.82
CA TYR A 16 -10.21 9.96 -4.43
C TYR A 16 -10.32 11.21 -3.54
N THR A 17 -11.49 11.38 -2.93
CA THR A 17 -11.81 12.52 -2.04
C THR A 17 -11.09 12.48 -0.68
N LEU A 18 -10.16 11.54 -0.50
CA LEU A 18 -9.52 11.21 0.77
C LEU A 18 -8.63 12.34 1.32
N PHE A 19 -8.14 13.23 0.46
CA PHE A 19 -7.16 14.27 0.84
C PHE A 19 -7.75 15.69 0.89
N GLY A 20 -9.07 15.85 0.66
CA GLY A 20 -9.71 17.16 0.66
C GLY A 20 -9.06 18.15 -0.30
N ASN A 21 -8.74 19.35 0.20
CA ASN A 21 -8.04 20.41 -0.55
C ASN A 21 -6.53 20.45 -0.26
N GLU A 22 -5.97 19.41 0.35
CA GLU A 22 -4.54 19.39 0.67
C GLU A 22 -3.69 19.16 -0.58
N GLU A 23 -2.50 19.76 -0.59
CA GLU A 23 -1.50 19.46 -1.62
C GLU A 23 -1.02 18.01 -1.45
N ILE A 24 -1.12 17.22 -2.51
CA ILE A 24 -0.73 15.81 -2.52
C ILE A 24 0.64 15.62 -3.16
N VAL A 25 1.38 14.63 -2.66
CA VAL A 25 2.57 14.06 -3.29
C VAL A 25 2.25 12.61 -3.60
N PHE A 26 2.57 12.17 -4.80
CA PHE A 26 2.33 10.79 -5.20
C PHE A 26 3.50 10.24 -5.99
N ASP A 27 3.65 8.92 -5.92
CA ASP A 27 4.51 8.12 -6.76
C ASP A 27 3.74 6.87 -7.21
N TYR A 28 4.25 6.19 -8.24
CA TYR A 28 3.60 4.99 -8.76
C TYR A 28 4.58 4.00 -9.39
N CYS A 29 4.22 2.73 -9.34
CA CYS A 29 4.90 1.69 -10.11
C CYS A 29 3.91 0.87 -10.93
N THR A 30 4.37 0.36 -12.08
CA THR A 30 3.57 -0.50 -12.96
C THR A 30 3.82 -1.96 -12.63
N PHE A 31 2.76 -2.78 -12.57
CA PHE A 31 2.93 -4.23 -12.50
C PHE A 31 3.28 -4.77 -13.90
N GLU A 32 4.43 -5.42 -14.03
CA GLU A 32 4.79 -6.16 -15.24
C GLU A 32 3.99 -7.48 -15.28
N GLY A 33 3.36 -7.79 -16.42
CA GLY A 33 2.61 -9.06 -16.61
C GLY A 33 1.09 -8.95 -16.64
N ALA A 34 0.48 -7.78 -16.39
CA ALA A 34 -0.92 -7.57 -16.72
C ALA A 34 -1.10 -7.61 -18.25
N ALA A 35 -1.78 -8.66 -18.74
CA ALA A 35 -1.97 -9.03 -20.15
C ALA A 35 -1.57 -7.96 -21.18
N ALA A 36 -0.53 -8.26 -21.96
CA ALA A 36 -0.01 -7.45 -23.07
C ALA A 36 -1.04 -7.15 -24.20
N SER A 37 -2.28 -7.63 -24.04
CA SER A 37 -3.39 -7.48 -24.99
C SER A 37 -4.47 -6.49 -24.55
N SER A 38 -4.28 -5.73 -23.46
CA SER A 38 -5.28 -4.74 -23.02
C SER A 38 -4.69 -3.33 -22.99
N ASP A 39 -5.47 -2.33 -23.43
CA ASP A 39 -5.15 -0.90 -23.32
C ASP A 39 -5.07 -0.40 -21.87
N LYS A 40 -5.18 -1.31 -20.88
CA LYS A 40 -5.18 -1.01 -19.45
C LYS A 40 -3.91 -1.55 -18.82
N ARG A 41 -3.29 -0.74 -17.96
CA ARG A 41 -2.14 -1.14 -17.13
C ARG A 41 -2.54 -1.06 -15.67
N ALA A 42 -2.20 -2.10 -14.91
CA ALA A 42 -2.31 -2.05 -13.46
C ALA A 42 -1.14 -1.23 -12.89
N VAL A 43 -1.45 -0.32 -11.98
CA VAL A 43 -0.51 0.58 -11.33
C VAL A 43 -0.72 0.49 -9.83
N LEU A 44 0.37 0.40 -9.06
CA LEU A 44 0.34 0.62 -7.62
C LEU A 44 0.63 2.09 -7.37
N GLU A 45 -0.32 2.78 -6.76
CA GLU A 45 -0.23 4.20 -6.43
C GLU A 45 0.13 4.37 -4.96
N ALA A 46 1.12 5.20 -4.65
CA ALA A 46 1.44 5.64 -3.30
C ALA A 46 1.16 7.13 -3.20
N VAL A 47 0.21 7.52 -2.35
CA VAL A 47 -0.25 8.91 -2.22
C VAL A 47 -0.19 9.35 -0.77
N THR A 48 0.35 10.55 -0.54
CA THR A 48 0.38 11.20 0.77
C THR A 48 0.15 12.69 0.62
N THR A 49 -0.06 13.39 1.74
CA THR A 49 -0.14 14.86 1.72
C THR A 49 1.25 15.45 1.83
N ARG A 50 1.48 16.59 1.18
CA ARG A 50 2.74 17.33 1.20
C ARG A 50 3.20 17.63 2.63
N ARG A 51 2.23 17.91 3.50
CA ARG A 51 2.44 18.13 4.93
C ARG A 51 3.15 16.96 5.61
N ILE A 52 2.79 15.71 5.30
CA ILE A 52 3.46 14.53 5.86
C ILE A 52 4.90 14.45 5.34
N SER A 53 5.10 14.63 4.03
CA SER A 53 6.44 14.61 3.44
C SER A 53 7.36 15.67 4.05
N ASP A 54 6.87 16.89 4.24
CA ASP A 54 7.63 17.98 4.85
C ASP A 54 7.93 17.71 6.33
N ALA A 55 7.01 17.08 7.06
CA ALA A 55 7.22 16.68 8.45
C ALA A 55 8.33 15.62 8.58
N CYS A 56 8.33 14.59 7.72
CA CYS A 56 9.39 13.60 7.66
C CYS A 56 10.75 14.24 7.36
N LEU A 57 10.80 15.17 6.40
CA LEU A 57 12.02 15.91 6.06
C LEU A 57 12.53 16.76 7.23
N ALA A 58 11.62 17.42 7.96
CA ALA A 58 11.99 18.22 9.14
C ALA A 58 12.61 17.34 10.23
N VAL A 59 12.03 16.16 10.51
CA VAL A 59 12.57 15.21 11.49
C VAL A 59 13.95 14.69 11.07
N ALA A 60 14.13 14.31 9.80
CA ALA A 60 15.43 13.87 9.28
C ALA A 60 16.51 14.95 9.46
N ARG A 61 16.18 16.21 9.11
CA ARG A 61 17.10 17.36 9.30
C ARG A 61 17.45 17.59 10.76
N GLN A 62 16.48 17.51 11.68
CA GLN A 62 16.74 17.63 13.12
C GLN A 62 17.68 16.54 13.62
N ALA A 63 17.53 15.32 13.10
CA ALA A 63 18.41 14.19 13.37
C ALA A 63 19.76 14.25 12.64
N LYS A 64 20.01 15.27 11.79
CA LYS A 64 21.18 15.40 10.91
C LYS A 64 21.33 14.21 9.95
N LEU A 65 20.22 13.71 9.44
CA LEU A 65 20.13 12.63 8.45
C LEU A 65 19.64 13.17 7.11
N ASP A 66 20.12 12.55 6.03
CA ASP A 66 19.60 12.78 4.69
C ASP A 66 18.38 11.88 4.45
N LEU A 67 17.24 12.49 4.09
CA LEU A 67 16.03 11.74 3.75
C LEU A 67 16.13 11.25 2.29
N ILE A 68 16.39 9.95 2.13
CA ILE A 68 16.54 9.32 0.81
C ILE A 68 15.21 8.91 0.15
N GLY A 69 14.16 8.73 0.94
CA GLY A 69 12.85 8.29 0.46
C GLY A 69 11.84 8.17 1.58
N ILE A 70 10.56 8.19 1.19
CA ILE A 70 9.42 7.90 2.06
C ILE A 70 8.67 6.77 1.39
N GLU A 71 8.51 5.65 2.09
CA GLU A 71 7.75 4.50 1.59
C GLU A 71 6.58 4.17 2.52
N PRO A 72 5.46 3.63 2.00
CA PRO A 72 4.41 3.07 2.83
C PRO A 72 4.98 2.01 3.79
N ALA A 73 4.60 2.07 5.06
CA ALA A 73 5.15 1.23 6.12
C ALA A 73 5.05 -0.29 5.85
N ILE A 74 4.10 -0.69 5.00
CA ILE A 74 3.92 -2.09 4.62
C ILE A 74 4.94 -2.57 3.58
N LEU A 75 5.45 -1.70 2.70
CA LEU A 75 6.32 -2.12 1.60
C LEU A 75 7.62 -2.79 2.09
N PRO A 76 8.32 -2.31 3.13
CA PRO A 76 9.48 -3.02 3.70
C PRO A 76 9.15 -4.43 4.18
N VAL A 77 8.00 -4.59 4.84
CA VAL A 77 7.55 -5.90 5.32
C VAL A 77 7.26 -6.83 4.14
N MET A 78 6.59 -6.31 3.09
CA MET A 78 6.36 -7.06 1.86
C MET A 78 7.68 -7.45 1.19
N LYS A 79 8.65 -6.55 1.09
CA LYS A 79 9.97 -6.83 0.49
C LYS A 79 10.69 -7.95 1.23
N LEU A 80 10.75 -7.88 2.57
CA LEU A 80 11.38 -8.93 3.39
C LEU A 80 10.72 -10.29 3.19
N ILE A 81 9.39 -10.32 3.24
CA ILE A 81 8.62 -11.56 3.08
C ILE A 81 8.70 -12.09 1.66
N TYR A 82 8.78 -11.21 0.67
CA TYR A 82 8.99 -11.57 -0.72
C TYR A 82 10.36 -12.21 -0.91
N ASP A 83 11.43 -11.59 -0.42
CA ASP A 83 12.78 -12.12 -0.56
C ASP A 83 12.93 -13.50 0.11
N GLU A 84 12.16 -13.76 1.19
CA GLU A 84 12.16 -15.05 1.90
C GLU A 84 11.18 -16.10 1.31
N LEU A 85 10.00 -15.70 0.81
CA LEU A 85 8.91 -16.62 0.42
C LEU A 85 8.62 -16.67 -1.09
N ALA A 86 8.99 -15.66 -1.87
CA ALA A 86 8.74 -15.63 -3.32
C ALA A 86 9.60 -16.66 -4.08
N ALA A 87 10.72 -17.10 -3.49
CA ALA A 87 11.54 -18.16 -4.07
C ALA A 87 10.88 -19.55 -4.03
N GLU A 88 9.90 -19.77 -3.14
CA GLU A 88 9.31 -21.09 -2.89
C GLU A 88 7.79 -21.16 -3.11
N SER A 89 7.09 -20.03 -3.25
CA SER A 89 5.63 -20.00 -3.35
C SER A 89 5.13 -20.17 -4.78
N ALA A 90 4.77 -21.40 -5.14
CA ALA A 90 3.83 -21.64 -6.23
C ALA A 90 2.40 -21.35 -5.72
N GLY A 91 1.65 -20.48 -6.41
CA GLY A 91 0.25 -20.17 -6.11
C GLY A 91 0.01 -18.91 -5.28
N ALA A 92 -1.24 -18.75 -4.83
CA ALA A 92 -1.70 -17.56 -4.12
C ALA A 92 -1.35 -17.62 -2.62
N SER A 93 -0.79 -16.53 -2.10
CA SER A 93 -0.47 -16.34 -0.69
C SER A 93 -1.01 -15.00 -0.19
N MET A 94 -1.34 -14.93 1.10
CA MET A 94 -1.86 -13.73 1.76
C MET A 94 -0.93 -13.32 2.91
N LEU A 95 -0.55 -12.05 2.91
CA LEU A 95 0.18 -11.41 4.01
C LEU A 95 -0.78 -10.53 4.79
N LEU A 96 -0.89 -10.78 6.10
CA LEU A 96 -1.49 -9.85 7.05
C LEU A 96 -0.39 -9.28 7.94
N ALA A 97 -0.13 -7.99 7.83
CA ALA A 97 0.78 -7.27 8.72
C ALA A 97 -0.04 -6.33 9.61
N LEU A 98 0.12 -6.45 10.92
CA LEU A 98 -0.56 -5.58 11.90
C LEU A 98 0.49 -4.77 12.65
N ASP A 99 0.33 -3.45 12.64
CA ASP A 99 1.04 -2.56 13.54
C ASP A 99 0.18 -2.27 14.79
N SER A 100 0.63 -1.34 15.63
CA SER A 100 -0.08 -1.03 16.87
C SER A 100 -1.48 -0.41 16.69
N VAL A 101 -1.72 0.37 15.63
CA VAL A 101 -2.94 1.16 15.39
C VAL A 101 -3.63 0.84 14.07
N SER A 102 -2.93 0.24 13.12
CA SER A 102 -3.40 -0.13 11.79
C SER A 102 -2.78 -1.45 11.34
N GLY A 103 -3.11 -1.85 10.12
CA GLY A 103 -2.50 -3.00 9.48
C GLY A 103 -2.61 -2.91 7.97
N CYS A 104 -2.20 -3.97 7.29
CA CYS A 104 -2.38 -4.11 5.86
C CYS A 104 -2.53 -5.58 5.52
N VAL A 105 -3.36 -5.85 4.52
CA VAL A 105 -3.46 -7.16 3.87
C VAL A 105 -2.95 -7.06 2.45
N GLY A 106 -2.05 -7.95 2.07
CA GLY A 106 -1.58 -8.11 0.70
C GLY A 106 -1.87 -9.51 0.19
N VAL A 107 -2.21 -9.64 -1.09
CA VAL A 107 -2.29 -10.93 -1.79
C VAL A 107 -1.18 -10.96 -2.83
N PHE A 108 -0.48 -12.09 -2.88
CA PHE A 108 0.56 -12.38 -3.84
C PHE A 108 0.21 -13.64 -4.60
N GLU A 109 0.53 -13.69 -5.88
CA GLU A 109 0.35 -14.87 -6.71
C GLU A 109 1.66 -15.11 -7.45
N ASP A 110 2.21 -16.32 -7.32
CA ASP A 110 3.51 -16.72 -7.89
C ASP A 110 4.63 -15.73 -7.54
N GLY A 111 4.62 -15.31 -6.27
CA GLY A 111 5.51 -14.26 -5.80
C GLY A 111 5.35 -12.98 -6.61
N LEU A 112 4.15 -12.49 -6.89
CA LEU A 112 3.94 -11.13 -7.40
C LEU A 112 2.77 -10.48 -6.65
N PRO A 113 2.92 -9.23 -6.15
CA PRO A 113 1.82 -8.54 -5.50
C PRO A 113 0.66 -8.34 -6.47
N ARG A 114 -0.53 -8.82 -6.08
CA ARG A 114 -1.79 -8.69 -6.84
C ARG A 114 -2.77 -7.72 -6.19
N PHE A 115 -2.71 -7.62 -4.87
CA PHE A 115 -3.63 -6.81 -4.09
C PHE A 115 -2.96 -6.30 -2.83
N CYS A 116 -3.33 -5.10 -2.39
CA CYS A 116 -2.85 -4.50 -1.15
C CYS A 116 -3.93 -3.56 -0.59
N GLN A 117 -4.28 -3.71 0.68
CA GLN A 117 -5.28 -2.89 1.36
C GLN A 117 -4.87 -2.59 2.79
N ASN A 118 -4.82 -1.30 3.12
CA ASN A 118 -4.64 -0.84 4.49
C ASN A 118 -5.89 -1.14 5.33
N LEU A 119 -5.66 -1.61 6.55
CA LEU A 119 -6.66 -1.84 7.58
C LEU A 119 -6.59 -0.72 8.61
N SER A 120 -7.75 -0.28 9.11
CA SER A 120 -7.83 0.68 10.22
C SER A 120 -7.74 0.02 11.60
N ILE A 121 -7.36 -1.25 11.64
CA ILE A 121 -7.30 -2.10 12.82
C ILE A 121 -5.85 -2.51 13.06
N GLY A 122 -5.35 -2.23 14.25
CA GLY A 122 -4.04 -2.69 14.73
C GLY A 122 -4.15 -3.46 16.04
N VAL A 123 -3.01 -3.94 16.53
CA VAL A 123 -2.89 -4.82 17.70
C VAL A 123 -3.52 -4.21 18.95
N LYS A 124 -3.44 -2.88 19.15
CA LYS A 124 -4.04 -2.24 20.33
C LYS A 124 -5.56 -2.42 20.40
N ARG A 125 -6.25 -2.37 19.26
CA ARG A 125 -7.71 -2.58 19.19
C ARG A 125 -8.08 -4.04 19.49
N LEU A 126 -7.27 -4.98 19.02
CA LEU A 126 -7.46 -6.41 19.32
C LEU A 126 -7.22 -6.72 20.81
N SER A 127 -6.19 -6.13 21.41
CA SER A 127 -5.87 -6.32 22.83
C SER A 127 -6.85 -5.65 23.79
N ALA A 128 -7.61 -4.65 23.33
CA ALA A 128 -8.59 -3.94 24.15
C ALA A 128 -9.91 -4.72 24.33
N GLY A 129 -10.08 -5.85 23.64
CA GLY A 129 -11.30 -6.66 23.75
C GLY A 129 -12.56 -6.00 23.19
N GLU A 130 -12.42 -4.95 22.38
CA GLU A 130 -13.56 -4.42 21.62
C GLU A 130 -13.95 -5.48 20.58
N ASP A 131 -15.22 -5.92 20.59
CA ASP A 131 -15.83 -6.89 19.66
C ASP A 131 -15.90 -6.36 18.21
N ASN A 132 -14.74 -5.98 17.65
CA ASN A 132 -14.57 -5.42 16.32
C ASN A 132 -14.29 -6.50 15.25
N PHE A 133 -14.51 -7.78 15.58
CA PHE A 133 -14.35 -8.87 14.62
C PHE A 133 -15.26 -8.72 13.39
N ALA A 134 -16.48 -8.19 13.56
CA ALA A 134 -17.36 -7.91 12.43
C ALA A 134 -16.76 -6.85 11.48
N GLN A 135 -16.17 -5.78 12.04
CA GLN A 135 -15.52 -4.72 11.27
C GLN A 135 -14.26 -5.20 10.56
N LEU A 136 -13.49 -6.10 11.20
CA LEU A 136 -12.34 -6.76 10.60
C LEU A 136 -12.77 -7.66 9.43
N MET A 137 -13.82 -8.47 9.62
CA MET A 137 -14.36 -9.34 8.58
C MET A 137 -14.90 -8.53 7.39
N ASP A 138 -15.56 -7.40 7.63
CA ASP A 138 -16.00 -6.50 6.55
C ASP A 138 -14.83 -5.88 5.77
N GLN A 139 -13.71 -5.57 6.44
CA GLN A 139 -12.51 -5.04 5.77
C GLN A 139 -11.72 -6.10 5.03
N ILE A 140 -11.73 -7.36 5.50
CA ILE A 140 -11.02 -8.49 4.90
C ILE A 140 -11.85 -9.16 3.79
N LYS A 141 -13.17 -9.01 3.80
CA LYS A 141 -14.09 -9.63 2.81
C LYS A 141 -13.71 -9.35 1.35
N PRO A 142 -13.35 -8.12 0.92
CA PRO A 142 -12.90 -7.87 -0.44
C PRO A 142 -11.63 -8.66 -0.80
N VAL A 143 -10.75 -8.90 0.16
CA VAL A 143 -9.53 -9.70 -0.01
C VAL A 143 -9.87 -11.16 -0.22
N LEU A 144 -10.76 -11.71 0.61
CA LEU A 144 -11.23 -13.11 0.50
C LEU A 144 -12.05 -13.37 -0.77
N GLN A 145 -12.64 -12.34 -1.37
CA GLN A 145 -13.32 -12.43 -2.66
C GLN A 145 -12.33 -12.38 -3.85
N PHE A 146 -11.12 -11.89 -3.61
CA PHE A 146 -10.07 -11.76 -4.62
C PHE A 146 -9.17 -13.00 -4.69
N ALA A 147 -8.94 -13.68 -3.56
CA ALA A 147 -8.24 -14.95 -3.46
C ALA A 147 -9.12 -16.14 -3.86
#